data_AF-A0A8C6FDI9-F1
#
_entry.id   AF-A0A8C6FDI9-F1
#
_cell.length_a   1.000
_cell.length_b   1.000
_cell.length_c   1.000
_cell.angle_alpha   90.00
_cell.angle_beta   90.00
_cell.angle_gamma   90.00
#
_symmetry.space_group_name_H-M   'P 1'
#
loop_
_entity.id
_entity.type
_entity.pdbx_description
1 polymer ?
#
loop_
_entity_poly.entity_id
_entity_poly.type
_entity_poly.pdbx_seq_one_letter_code
_entity_poly.pdbx_strand_id
1 'polypeptide(L)'
;KAVQRGPGGRLPYKTRYMGIYLAIETRSGMVVSWDRKTSVFIRLHQEYKGRVCGLCGNFDDNALNDFTTRSQSVVGDVLEFGNSWKFSPSCPDAQAPKDPCTANPHRKSWAQKQCSIIKGVTFSACHSQVDSTRYYEACVSDACACDSGGDCECFCTAVAAYAQACREAGVCTSWRTPDICPLFCDYYNPQGECEWQYQPCGDPCLRTCRNPRGHCLMDLPGLEGCYPKCPPSKPFFNEDQMKCVAQCEGCYDEDGNYYDAGTRVPTAENCRSW
;
A
#
# COMPACT_ATOMS: atom_id res chain seq x y z
N LYS A 1 -12.95 -13.25 -21.65
CA LYS A 1 -14.25 -13.13 -20.94
C LYS A 1 -13.96 -12.58 -19.55
N ALA A 2 -14.36 -11.34 -19.25
CA ALA A 2 -14.31 -10.86 -17.87
C ALA A 2 -15.21 -11.76 -17.01
N VAL A 3 -14.73 -12.19 -15.85
CA VAL A 3 -15.54 -12.97 -14.91
C VAL A 3 -16.72 -12.10 -14.50
N GLN A 4 -17.92 -12.47 -14.95
CA GLN A 4 -19.13 -11.83 -14.43
C GLN A 4 -19.23 -12.17 -12.95
N ARG A 5 -19.46 -11.15 -12.11
CA ARG A 5 -19.86 -11.37 -10.71
C ARG A 5 -21.07 -12.29 -10.72
N GLY A 6 -20.93 -13.46 -10.10
CA GLY A 6 -22.06 -14.34 -9.84
C GLY A 6 -23.12 -13.63 -8.99
N PRO A 7 -24.40 -14.03 -9.11
CA PRO A 7 -25.47 -13.43 -8.31
C PRO A 7 -25.34 -13.90 -6.86
N GLY A 8 -25.06 -12.97 -5.94
CA GLY A 8 -25.27 -13.18 -4.50
C GLY A 8 -24.02 -13.09 -3.61
N GLY A 9 -24.00 -12.06 -2.76
CA GLY A 9 -23.09 -11.90 -1.62
C GLY A 9 -21.91 -10.96 -1.87
N ARG A 10 -21.78 -9.89 -1.07
CA ARG A 10 -20.51 -9.17 -0.94
C ARG A 10 -19.48 -10.20 -0.42
N LEU A 11 -18.41 -10.45 -1.17
CA LEU A 11 -17.30 -11.26 -0.64
C LEU A 11 -16.83 -10.60 0.66
N PRO A 12 -16.75 -11.33 1.78
CA PRO A 12 -16.30 -10.76 3.03
C PRO A 12 -14.85 -10.29 2.87
N TYR A 13 -14.65 -8.98 2.98
CA TYR A 13 -13.32 -8.35 3.04
C TYR A 13 -13.11 -7.73 4.41
N LYS A 14 -11.85 -7.50 4.78
CA LYS A 14 -11.46 -6.76 5.97
C LYS A 14 -10.60 -5.59 5.56
N THR A 15 -10.92 -4.42 6.06
CA THR A 15 -10.11 -3.22 5.92
C THR A 15 -9.26 -3.05 7.16
N ARG A 16 -7.96 -2.79 6.99
CA ARG A 16 -7.02 -2.48 8.06
C ARG A 16 -6.24 -1.22 7.74
N TYR A 17 -5.94 -0.43 8.76
CA TYR A 17 -5.03 0.71 8.66
C TYR A 17 -3.68 0.26 9.20
N MET A 18 -2.67 0.22 8.34
CA MET A 18 -1.34 -0.30 8.66
C MET A 18 -0.30 0.77 8.35
N GLY A 19 0.15 1.47 9.39
CA GLY A 19 1.06 2.60 9.23
C GLY A 19 0.45 3.69 8.36
N ILE A 20 1.11 4.04 7.24
CA ILE A 20 0.56 5.02 6.30
C ILE A 20 -0.41 4.44 5.26
N TYR A 21 -0.59 3.12 5.25
CA TYR A 21 -1.33 2.38 4.23
C TYR A 21 -2.74 1.99 4.68
N LEU A 22 -3.63 1.86 3.70
CA LEU A 22 -4.89 1.15 3.78
C LEU A 22 -4.73 -0.24 3.16
N ALA A 23 -5.01 -1.30 3.90
CA ALA A 23 -4.96 -2.67 3.41
C ALA A 23 -6.37 -3.28 3.36
N ILE A 24 -6.74 -3.87 2.22
CA ILE A 24 -7.99 -4.61 2.03
C ILE A 24 -7.63 -6.07 1.81
N GLU A 25 -7.99 -6.91 2.79
CA GLU A 25 -7.81 -8.35 2.76
C GLU A 25 -9.11 -9.04 2.35
N THR A 26 -9.01 -10.00 1.43
CA THR A 26 -10.15 -10.84 1.04
C THR A 26 -9.95 -12.27 1.53
N ARG A 27 -11.03 -12.97 1.89
CA ARG A 27 -10.94 -14.40 2.26
C ARG A 27 -10.42 -15.30 1.13
N SER A 28 -10.47 -14.82 -0.11
CA SER A 28 -9.97 -15.54 -1.27
C SER A 28 -8.44 -15.43 -1.44
N GLY A 29 -7.72 -14.78 -0.52
CA GLY A 29 -6.24 -14.74 -0.56
C GLY A 29 -5.67 -13.61 -1.43
N MET A 30 -6.44 -12.56 -1.70
CA MET A 30 -5.95 -11.32 -2.31
C MET A 30 -5.85 -10.23 -1.25
N VAL A 31 -4.76 -9.47 -1.28
CA VAL A 31 -4.55 -8.27 -0.47
C VAL A 31 -4.20 -7.09 -1.37
N VAL A 32 -4.90 -5.97 -1.17
CA VAL A 32 -4.61 -4.70 -1.84
C VAL A 32 -4.17 -3.70 -0.79
N SER A 33 -2.95 -3.19 -0.90
CA SER A 33 -2.41 -2.14 -0.03
C SER A 33 -2.25 -0.84 -0.81
N TRP A 34 -2.80 0.25 -0.30
CA TRP A 34 -2.75 1.56 -0.93
C TRP A 34 -2.14 2.59 0.02
N ASP A 35 -1.18 3.37 -0.45
CA ASP A 35 -0.48 4.41 0.31
C ASP A 35 -1.32 5.67 0.58
N ARG A 36 -2.60 5.66 0.16
CA ARG A 36 -3.52 6.81 0.17
C ARG A 36 -3.12 7.94 -0.78
N LYS A 37 -2.23 7.64 -1.73
CA LYS A 37 -1.73 8.52 -2.77
C LYS A 37 -1.80 7.78 -4.11
N THR A 38 -0.67 7.39 -4.68
CA THR A 38 -0.57 6.83 -6.03
C THR A 38 -0.03 5.40 -6.07
N SER A 39 0.50 4.86 -4.96
CA SER A 39 1.07 3.51 -4.93
C SER A 39 0.05 2.48 -4.47
N VAL A 40 -0.20 1.48 -5.32
CA VAL A 40 -1.04 0.32 -5.03
C VAL A 40 -0.22 -0.95 -5.17
N PHE A 41 -0.23 -1.77 -4.12
CA PHE A 41 0.42 -3.08 -4.09
C PHE A 41 -0.65 -4.17 -4.05
N ILE A 42 -0.61 -5.08 -5.01
CA ILE A 42 -1.54 -6.21 -5.10
C ILE A 42 -0.75 -7.49 -4.81
N ARG A 43 -1.14 -8.19 -3.75
CA ARG A 43 -0.60 -9.51 -3.41
C ARG A 43 -1.66 -10.57 -3.62
N LEU A 44 -1.27 -11.64 -4.30
CA LEU A 44 -2.13 -12.77 -4.61
C LEU A 44 -1.54 -14.04 -4.00
N HIS A 45 -2.40 -14.85 -3.40
CA HIS A 45 -2.04 -16.21 -2.99
C HIS A 45 -1.63 -17.04 -4.22
N GLN A 46 -0.75 -18.03 -4.02
CA GLN A 46 -0.19 -18.85 -5.10
C GLN A 46 -1.25 -19.62 -5.91
N GLU A 47 -2.45 -19.80 -5.37
CA GLU A 47 -3.59 -20.41 -6.08
C GLU A 47 -4.04 -19.62 -7.33
N TYR A 48 -3.67 -18.33 -7.43
CA TYR A 48 -3.93 -17.49 -8.60
C TYR A 48 -2.88 -17.61 -9.71
N LYS A 49 -1.81 -18.39 -9.49
CA LYS A 49 -0.70 -18.53 -10.44
C LYS A 49 -1.20 -19.01 -11.81
N GLY A 50 -0.90 -18.25 -12.86
CA GLY A 50 -1.34 -18.51 -14.24
C GLY A 50 -2.86 -18.39 -14.46
N ARG A 51 -3.61 -17.81 -13.52
CA ARG A 51 -5.09 -17.66 -13.59
C ARG A 51 -5.55 -16.21 -13.64
N VAL A 52 -4.61 -15.28 -13.69
CA VAL A 52 -4.89 -13.84 -13.79
C VAL A 52 -4.38 -13.30 -15.12
N CYS A 53 -4.85 -12.11 -15.47
CA CYS A 53 -4.41 -11.38 -16.64
C CYS A 53 -4.69 -9.88 -16.40
N GLY A 54 -3.97 -9.02 -17.11
CA GLY A 54 -4.12 -7.58 -17.00
C GLY A 54 -2.78 -6.87 -17.09
N LEU A 55 -2.75 -5.62 -16.63
CA LEU A 55 -1.54 -4.80 -16.63
C LEU A 55 -0.43 -5.33 -15.70
N CYS A 56 -0.77 -6.17 -14.72
CA CYS A 56 0.18 -6.83 -13.82
C CYS A 56 0.65 -8.21 -14.34
N GLY A 57 0.44 -8.51 -15.62
CA GLY A 57 0.84 -9.80 -16.20
C GLY A 57 -0.12 -10.94 -15.88
N ASN A 58 0.37 -12.17 -16.00
CA ASN A 58 -0.42 -13.40 -15.80
C ASN A 58 -0.04 -14.22 -14.54
N PHE A 59 1.01 -13.78 -13.83
CA PHE A 59 1.52 -14.40 -12.60
C PHE A 59 1.86 -15.88 -12.79
N ASP A 60 2.68 -16.25 -13.79
CA ASP A 60 3.09 -17.64 -14.07
C ASP A 60 4.59 -17.92 -13.82
N ASP A 61 5.31 -16.96 -13.22
CA ASP A 61 6.78 -16.90 -13.03
C ASP A 61 7.60 -16.70 -14.33
N ASN A 62 6.97 -16.31 -15.44
CA ASN A 62 7.64 -16.03 -16.70
C ASN A 62 7.42 -14.59 -17.21
N ALA A 63 8.33 -13.69 -16.86
CA ALA A 63 8.25 -12.29 -17.28
C ALA A 63 8.24 -12.06 -18.80
N LEU A 64 8.67 -13.04 -19.62
CA LEU A 64 8.73 -12.89 -21.09
C LEU A 64 7.36 -12.88 -21.75
N ASN A 65 6.31 -13.35 -21.07
CA ASN A 65 4.94 -13.39 -21.62
C ASN A 65 3.98 -12.43 -20.92
N ASP A 66 4.45 -11.62 -19.97
CA ASP A 66 3.58 -10.72 -19.20
C ASP A 66 2.90 -9.65 -20.07
N PHE A 67 3.50 -9.28 -21.19
CA PHE A 67 2.88 -8.42 -22.21
C PHE A 67 1.91 -9.21 -23.10
N THR A 68 0.99 -9.93 -22.48
CA THR A 68 -0.13 -10.60 -23.16
C THR A 68 -1.32 -9.65 -23.26
N THR A 69 -1.78 -9.38 -24.48
CA THR A 69 -2.93 -8.50 -24.74
C THR A 69 -4.26 -9.15 -24.36
N ARG A 70 -5.34 -8.35 -24.33
CA ARG A 70 -6.70 -8.87 -24.10
C ARG A 70 -7.15 -9.91 -25.15
N SER A 71 -6.53 -9.92 -26.34
CA SER A 71 -6.76 -10.93 -27.39
C SER A 71 -5.88 -12.17 -27.27
N GLN A 72 -5.13 -12.31 -26.16
CA GLN A 72 -4.21 -13.43 -25.88
C GLN A 72 -2.98 -13.47 -26.79
N SER A 73 -2.59 -12.34 -27.38
CA SER A 73 -1.36 -12.22 -28.16
C SER A 73 -0.23 -11.71 -27.28
N VAL A 74 0.95 -12.33 -27.33
CA VAL A 74 2.16 -11.81 -26.68
C VAL A 74 2.80 -10.77 -27.61
N VAL A 75 3.03 -9.57 -27.09
CA VAL A 75 3.55 -8.44 -27.87
C VAL A 75 4.82 -7.89 -27.23
N GLY A 76 5.69 -7.29 -28.04
CA GLY A 76 6.92 -6.63 -27.57
C GLY A 76 6.72 -5.15 -27.24
N ASP A 77 5.68 -4.52 -27.77
CA ASP A 77 5.40 -3.09 -27.55
C ASP A 77 4.51 -2.87 -26.33
N VAL A 78 4.98 -2.02 -25.41
CA VAL A 78 4.29 -1.69 -24.15
C VAL A 78 3.02 -0.87 -24.41
N LEU A 79 2.99 -0.05 -25.47
CA LEU A 79 1.82 0.75 -25.80
C LEU A 79 0.70 -0.13 -26.36
N GLU A 80 1.03 -1.05 -27.28
CA GLU A 80 0.10 -2.08 -27.75
C GLU A 80 -0.47 -2.88 -26.57
N PHE A 81 0.39 -3.37 -25.67
CA PHE A 81 -0.02 -4.09 -24.48
C PHE A 81 -0.97 -3.27 -23.60
N GLY A 82 -0.56 -2.07 -23.18
CA GLY A 82 -1.33 -1.22 -22.28
C GLY A 82 -2.67 -0.78 -22.85
N ASN A 83 -2.70 -0.37 -24.13
CA ASN A 83 -3.92 0.06 -24.81
C ASN A 83 -4.92 -1.08 -25.00
N SER A 84 -4.46 -2.33 -25.12
CA SER A 84 -5.34 -3.50 -25.21
C SER A 84 -6.17 -3.73 -23.93
N TRP A 85 -5.73 -3.20 -22.79
CA TRP A 85 -6.37 -3.39 -21.48
C TRP A 85 -7.32 -2.26 -21.08
N LYS A 86 -7.55 -1.25 -21.93
CA LYS A 86 -8.54 -0.19 -21.64
C LYS A 86 -9.93 -0.77 -21.38
N PHE A 87 -10.65 -0.20 -20.42
CA PHE A 87 -11.99 -0.67 -20.09
C PHE A 87 -13.00 -0.25 -21.15
N SER A 88 -13.03 1.06 -21.46
CA SER A 88 -13.92 1.60 -22.49
C SER A 88 -13.20 1.73 -23.83
N PRO A 89 -13.81 1.29 -24.95
CA PRO A 89 -13.26 1.53 -26.28
C PRO A 89 -13.25 3.01 -26.66
N SER A 90 -14.06 3.85 -25.99
CA SER A 90 -14.09 5.30 -26.22
C SER A 90 -12.86 6.03 -25.66
N CYS A 91 -12.08 5.39 -24.79
CA CYS A 91 -10.84 5.97 -24.31
C CYS A 91 -9.82 6.02 -25.46
N PRO A 92 -9.16 7.17 -25.67
CA PRO A 92 -8.10 7.28 -26.67
C PRO A 92 -6.94 6.36 -26.30
N ASP A 93 -6.20 5.93 -27.32
CA ASP A 93 -4.97 5.18 -27.10
C ASP A 93 -3.89 6.10 -26.50
N ALA A 94 -3.20 5.59 -25.49
CA ALA A 94 -2.05 6.25 -24.91
C ALA A 94 -0.92 6.33 -25.95
N GLN A 95 -0.21 7.46 -25.94
CA GLN A 95 0.97 7.69 -26.76
C GLN A 95 2.23 7.40 -25.96
N ALA A 96 3.37 7.29 -26.67
CA ALA A 96 4.66 7.15 -26.03
C ALA A 96 4.90 8.28 -25.01
N PRO A 97 5.21 7.95 -23.74
CA PRO A 97 5.46 8.96 -22.73
C PRO A 97 6.68 9.80 -23.14
N LYS A 98 6.51 11.13 -23.09
CA LYS A 98 7.61 12.07 -23.26
C LYS A 98 8.40 12.15 -21.95
N ASP A 99 9.71 12.28 -22.03
CA ASP A 99 10.56 12.50 -20.86
C ASP A 99 10.17 13.80 -20.14
N PRO A 100 9.62 13.74 -18.91
CA PRO A 100 9.21 14.93 -18.17
C PRO A 100 10.37 15.87 -17.86
N CYS A 101 11.59 15.36 -17.69
CA CYS A 101 12.76 16.20 -17.45
C CYS A 101 13.22 16.95 -18.69
N THR A 102 12.85 16.49 -19.89
CA THR A 102 13.06 17.23 -21.14
C THR A 102 12.03 18.35 -21.29
N ALA A 103 10.78 18.11 -20.86
CA ALA A 103 9.75 19.15 -20.83
C ALA A 103 10.02 20.20 -19.74
N ASN A 104 10.55 19.77 -18.58
CA ASN A 104 10.81 20.59 -17.40
C ASN A 104 12.31 20.59 -17.01
N PRO A 105 13.22 21.12 -17.85
CA PRO A 105 14.67 21.00 -17.66
C PRO A 105 15.18 21.67 -16.37
N HIS A 106 14.52 22.73 -15.92
CA HIS A 106 14.89 23.44 -14.68
C HIS A 106 14.73 22.58 -13.42
N ARG A 107 13.88 21.54 -13.46
CA ARG A 107 13.63 20.62 -12.33
C ARG A 107 14.63 19.47 -12.26
N LYS A 108 15.30 19.16 -13.37
CA LYS A 108 16.16 17.96 -13.53
C LYS A 108 17.26 17.88 -12.48
N SER A 109 17.97 18.97 -12.21
CA SER A 109 19.08 18.99 -11.24
C SER A 109 18.60 18.68 -9.82
N TRP A 110 17.47 19.27 -9.41
CA TRP A 110 16.84 18.99 -8.12
C TRP A 110 16.38 17.53 -8.04
N ALA A 111 15.68 17.05 -9.06
CA ALA A 111 15.21 15.66 -9.14
C ALA A 111 16.35 14.65 -9.01
N GLN A 112 17.42 14.81 -9.80
CA GLN A 112 18.60 13.94 -9.75
C GLN A 112 19.29 13.96 -8.39
N LYS A 113 19.39 15.13 -7.76
CA LYS A 113 20.01 15.28 -6.45
C LYS A 113 19.17 14.60 -5.36
N GLN A 114 17.87 14.85 -5.30
CA GLN A 114 17.00 14.26 -4.27
C GLN A 114 16.89 12.74 -4.44
N CYS A 115 16.62 12.27 -5.66
CA CYS A 115 16.49 10.85 -5.97
C CYS A 115 17.81 10.06 -5.79
N SER A 116 18.96 10.73 -5.71
CA SER A 116 20.25 10.06 -5.47
C SER A 116 20.30 9.26 -4.17
N ILE A 117 19.42 9.56 -3.20
CA ILE A 117 19.26 8.76 -1.98
C ILE A 117 19.05 7.26 -2.27
N ILE A 118 18.29 6.93 -3.33
CA ILE A 118 18.00 5.55 -3.75
C ILE A 118 19.29 4.78 -4.09
N LYS A 119 20.26 5.46 -4.71
CA LYS A 119 21.58 4.92 -5.06
C LYS A 119 22.64 5.18 -3.98
N GLY A 120 22.28 5.91 -2.94
CA GLY A 120 23.19 6.33 -1.88
C GLY A 120 23.36 5.27 -0.79
N VAL A 121 24.21 5.61 0.18
CA VAL A 121 24.56 4.73 1.31
C VAL A 121 23.35 4.29 2.14
N THR A 122 22.28 5.10 2.19
CA THR A 122 21.02 4.81 2.89
C THR A 122 20.44 3.46 2.51
N PHE A 123 20.50 3.09 1.23
CA PHE A 123 19.96 1.82 0.71
C PHE A 123 21.04 0.79 0.34
N SER A 124 22.29 1.00 0.76
CA SER A 124 23.42 0.13 0.39
C SER A 124 23.19 -1.36 0.66
N ALA A 125 22.55 -1.71 1.79
CA ALA A 125 22.20 -3.09 2.12
C ALA A 125 21.18 -3.71 1.13
N CYS A 126 20.30 -2.90 0.55
CA CYS A 126 19.27 -3.33 -0.38
C CYS A 126 19.75 -3.41 -1.83
N HIS A 127 20.80 -2.67 -2.21
CA HIS A 127 21.31 -2.65 -3.59
C HIS A 127 21.67 -4.03 -4.15
N SER A 128 22.05 -4.98 -3.28
CA SER A 128 22.33 -6.37 -3.65
C SER A 128 21.10 -7.23 -3.89
N GLN A 129 19.93 -6.81 -3.39
CA GLN A 129 18.68 -7.55 -3.43
C GLN A 129 17.71 -7.00 -4.48
N VAL A 130 17.68 -5.68 -4.66
CA VAL A 130 16.76 -4.99 -5.59
C VAL A 130 17.52 -3.95 -6.40
N ASP A 131 17.44 -4.05 -7.73
CA ASP A 131 18.08 -3.09 -8.65
C ASP A 131 17.49 -1.69 -8.46
N SER A 132 18.35 -0.76 -8.01
CA SER A 132 18.01 0.63 -7.75
C SER A 132 17.80 1.47 -9.01
N THR A 133 18.25 1.00 -10.18
CA THR A 133 18.31 1.78 -11.42
C THR A 133 16.92 2.22 -11.87
N ARG A 134 15.96 1.29 -11.95
CA ARG A 134 14.59 1.59 -12.37
C ARG A 134 13.85 2.50 -11.40
N TYR A 135 14.05 2.30 -10.09
CA TYR A 135 13.45 3.15 -9.06
C TYR A 135 14.03 4.57 -9.08
N TYR A 136 15.34 4.71 -9.31
CA TYR A 136 15.98 6.01 -9.47
C TYR A 136 15.46 6.74 -10.72
N GLU A 137 15.38 6.06 -11.86
CA GLU A 137 14.85 6.62 -13.12
C GLU A 137 13.39 7.08 -12.96
N ALA A 138 12.55 6.25 -12.34
CA ALA A 138 11.16 6.58 -12.02
C ALA A 138 11.07 7.80 -11.09
N CYS A 139 11.84 7.82 -10.00
CA CYS A 139 11.89 8.96 -9.07
C CYS A 139 12.26 10.27 -9.78
N VAL A 140 13.28 10.25 -10.64
CA VAL A 140 13.71 11.44 -11.39
C VAL A 140 12.63 11.91 -12.36
N SER A 141 12.00 10.97 -13.08
CA SER A 141 10.88 11.25 -13.98
C SER A 141 9.71 11.90 -13.23
N ASP A 142 9.27 11.32 -12.12
CA ASP A 142 8.13 11.81 -11.33
C ASP A 142 8.43 13.18 -10.71
N ALA A 143 9.63 13.37 -10.15
CA ALA A 143 10.06 14.66 -9.59
C ALA A 143 10.15 15.79 -10.64
N CYS A 144 10.43 15.46 -11.91
CA CYS A 144 10.36 16.39 -13.03
C CYS A 144 8.93 16.64 -13.52
N ALA A 145 8.05 15.64 -13.43
CA ALA A 145 6.66 15.72 -13.88
C ALA A 145 5.74 16.47 -12.90
N CYS A 146 6.03 16.43 -11.60
CA CYS A 146 5.26 17.16 -10.60
C CYS A 146 5.64 18.65 -10.60
N ASP A 147 5.06 19.40 -11.53
CA ASP A 147 5.36 20.83 -11.79
C ASP A 147 4.24 21.79 -11.36
N SER A 148 3.11 21.26 -10.91
CA SER A 148 1.92 22.01 -10.46
C SER A 148 1.81 22.13 -8.94
N GLY A 149 2.87 21.77 -8.20
CA GLY A 149 2.93 21.69 -6.75
C GLY A 149 2.86 20.25 -6.23
N GLY A 150 3.30 20.02 -4.99
CA GLY A 150 3.38 18.67 -4.40
C GLY A 150 4.65 17.89 -4.77
N ASP A 151 5.69 18.56 -5.24
CA ASP A 151 6.94 17.98 -5.73
C ASP A 151 7.62 17.07 -4.69
N CYS A 152 7.57 17.48 -3.42
CA CYS A 152 8.08 16.69 -2.30
C CYS A 152 7.28 15.39 -2.13
N GLU A 153 5.97 15.41 -2.36
CA GLU A 153 5.13 14.23 -2.24
C GLU A 153 5.46 13.19 -3.31
N CYS A 154 5.67 13.60 -4.57
CA CYS A 154 6.08 12.69 -5.65
C CYS A 154 7.43 12.04 -5.35
N PHE A 155 8.42 12.84 -4.92
CA PHE A 155 9.72 12.33 -4.48
C PHE A 155 9.59 11.31 -3.33
N CYS A 156 8.84 11.66 -2.28
CA CYS A 156 8.70 10.79 -1.11
C CYS A 156 7.99 9.48 -1.45
N THR A 157 6.98 9.50 -2.31
CA THR A 157 6.26 8.30 -2.75
C THR A 157 7.18 7.40 -3.58
N ALA A 158 7.99 7.95 -4.48
CA ALA A 158 8.94 7.17 -5.27
C ALA A 158 10.03 6.50 -4.42
N VAL A 159 10.58 7.22 -3.42
CA VAL A 159 11.57 6.62 -2.49
C VAL A 159 10.92 5.58 -1.58
N ALA A 160 9.69 5.83 -1.09
CA ALA A 160 8.94 4.87 -0.30
C ALA A 160 8.66 3.57 -1.06
N ALA A 161 8.40 3.64 -2.38
CA ALA A 161 8.23 2.45 -3.22
C ALA A 161 9.50 1.59 -3.27
N TYR A 162 10.69 2.21 -3.33
CA TYR A 162 11.94 1.46 -3.26
C TYR A 162 12.17 0.86 -1.87
N ALA A 163 11.88 1.60 -0.80
CA ALA A 163 11.96 1.08 0.56
C ALA A 163 11.01 -0.12 0.79
N GLN A 164 9.81 -0.08 0.20
CA GLN A 164 8.86 -1.18 0.24
C GLN A 164 9.37 -2.41 -0.52
N ALA A 165 9.98 -2.23 -1.70
CA ALA A 165 10.61 -3.33 -2.44
C ALA A 165 11.78 -3.95 -1.66
N CYS A 166 12.60 -3.13 -1.02
CA CYS A 166 13.65 -3.60 -0.11
C CYS A 166 13.09 -4.42 1.04
N ARG A 167 11.98 -3.96 1.65
CA ARG A 167 11.31 -4.66 2.74
C ARG A 167 10.79 -6.03 2.29
N GLU A 168 10.22 -6.11 1.09
CA GLU A 168 9.75 -7.37 0.51
C GLU A 168 10.90 -8.34 0.21
N ALA A 169 12.08 -7.82 -0.14
CA ALA A 169 13.32 -8.59 -0.25
C ALA A 169 13.99 -8.89 1.11
N GLY A 170 13.36 -8.56 2.23
CA GLY A 170 13.84 -8.85 3.58
C GLY A 170 14.77 -7.79 4.19
N VAL A 171 15.03 -6.69 3.51
CA VAL A 171 15.91 -5.60 4.00
C VAL A 171 15.08 -4.44 4.55
N CYS A 172 15.22 -4.16 5.83
CA CYS A 172 14.55 -3.03 6.46
C CYS A 172 15.43 -1.76 6.40
N THR A 173 14.95 -0.69 5.78
CA THR A 173 15.69 0.56 5.62
C THR A 173 14.94 1.74 6.22
N SER A 174 15.54 2.40 7.22
CA SER A 174 15.05 3.68 7.74
C SER A 174 15.66 4.84 6.95
N TRP A 175 14.91 5.40 6.01
CA TRP A 175 15.41 6.40 5.06
C TRP A 175 14.92 7.83 5.32
N ARG A 176 13.82 7.98 6.07
CA ARG A 176 13.25 9.29 6.40
C ARG A 176 14.07 9.99 7.48
N THR A 177 14.16 11.31 7.37
CA THR A 177 14.79 12.20 8.36
C THR A 177 13.91 13.44 8.58
N PRO A 178 14.19 14.29 9.57
CA PRO A 178 13.48 15.56 9.72
C PRO A 178 13.51 16.44 8.45
N ASP A 179 14.57 16.34 7.66
CA ASP A 179 14.76 17.11 6.42
C ASP A 179 14.28 16.36 5.16
N ILE A 180 14.17 15.03 5.23
CA ILE A 180 13.83 14.17 4.09
C ILE A 180 12.55 13.40 4.42
N CYS A 181 11.45 13.84 3.82
CA CYS A 181 10.15 13.16 3.89
C CYS A 181 9.71 12.83 5.34
N PRO A 182 9.67 13.81 6.26
CA PRO A 182 9.36 13.55 7.66
C PRO A 182 7.96 12.96 7.85
N LEU A 183 7.83 12.09 8.85
CA LEU A 183 6.55 11.59 9.36
C LEU A 183 6.35 12.09 10.79
N PHE A 184 5.21 12.71 11.05
CA PHE A 184 4.84 13.29 12.34
C PHE A 184 4.09 12.27 13.20
N CYS A 185 4.77 11.21 13.65
CA CYS A 185 4.13 10.16 14.46
C CYS A 185 3.87 10.59 15.91
N ASP A 186 4.62 11.55 16.42
CA ASP A 186 4.47 12.13 17.76
C ASP A 186 3.20 12.98 17.90
N TYR A 187 2.63 13.45 16.79
CA TYR A 187 1.33 14.11 16.75
C TYR A 187 0.22 13.31 17.46
N TYR A 188 0.31 11.98 17.44
CA TYR A 188 -0.68 11.09 18.04
C TYR A 188 -0.45 10.85 19.55
N ASN A 189 0.67 11.32 20.11
CA ASN A 189 0.97 11.14 21.53
C ASN A 189 0.27 12.19 22.39
N PRO A 190 -0.43 11.77 23.46
CA PRO A 190 -0.81 12.68 24.54
C PRO A 190 0.42 13.35 25.17
N GLN A 191 0.23 14.49 25.83
CA GLN A 191 1.32 15.23 26.46
C GLN A 191 2.06 14.37 27.49
N GLY A 192 3.38 14.22 27.31
CA GLY A 192 4.25 13.44 28.19
C GLY A 192 4.29 11.94 27.89
N GLU A 193 3.58 11.47 26.86
CA GLU A 193 3.58 10.07 26.43
C GLU A 193 4.38 9.88 25.12
N CYS A 194 4.82 8.64 24.86
CA CYS A 194 5.60 8.28 23.67
C CYS A 194 5.18 6.90 23.14
N GLU A 195 3.87 6.70 23.00
CA GLU A 195 3.29 5.44 22.54
C GLU A 195 3.47 5.28 21.02
N TRP A 196 3.17 6.31 20.25
CA TRP A 196 3.28 6.32 18.79
C TRP A 196 4.70 6.60 18.33
N GLN A 197 5.24 5.68 17.54
CA GLN A 197 6.59 5.76 17.03
C GLN A 197 6.63 5.40 15.55
N TYR A 198 7.52 6.05 14.81
CA TYR A 198 7.82 5.68 13.44
C TYR A 198 8.44 4.27 13.40
N GLN A 199 7.84 3.38 12.61
CA GLN A 199 8.36 2.06 12.28
C GLN A 199 8.63 2.02 10.76
N PRO A 200 9.90 2.05 10.33
CA PRO A 200 10.25 2.11 8.90
C PRO A 200 9.77 0.89 8.11
N CYS A 201 9.55 -0.23 8.80
CA CYS A 201 9.18 -1.52 8.20
C CYS A 201 7.93 -2.12 8.85
N GLY A 202 7.17 -1.27 9.56
CA GLY A 202 5.93 -1.58 10.21
C GLY A 202 5.97 -2.65 11.29
N ASP A 203 4.77 -2.99 11.78
CA ASP A 203 4.50 -4.16 12.59
C ASP A 203 3.59 -5.11 11.79
N PRO A 204 4.09 -6.29 11.36
CA PRO A 204 3.38 -7.22 10.48
C PRO A 204 2.00 -7.65 11.00
N CYS A 205 1.81 -7.73 12.32
CA CYS A 205 0.52 -8.17 12.87
C CYS A 205 0.27 -7.63 14.29
N LEU A 206 -0.06 -6.34 14.36
CA LEU A 206 -0.43 -5.69 15.61
C LEU A 206 -1.68 -6.35 16.24
N ARG A 207 -1.67 -6.48 17.58
CA ARG A 207 -2.85 -6.88 18.35
C ARG A 207 -3.76 -5.69 18.54
N THR A 208 -4.88 -5.68 17.83
CA THR A 208 -5.88 -4.61 17.88
C THR A 208 -7.23 -5.13 18.38
N CYS A 209 -8.17 -4.24 18.65
CA CYS A 209 -9.54 -4.68 18.97
C CYS A 209 -10.29 -5.30 17.78
N ARG A 210 -9.91 -4.97 16.55
CA ARG A 210 -10.40 -5.67 15.34
C ARG A 210 -9.64 -6.97 15.06
N ASN A 211 -8.46 -7.16 15.66
CA ASN A 211 -7.65 -8.38 15.61
C ASN A 211 -7.06 -8.80 16.98
N PRO A 212 -7.88 -9.22 17.97
CA PRO A 212 -7.39 -9.47 19.32
C PRO A 212 -6.42 -10.67 19.43
N ARG A 213 -6.56 -11.62 18.50
CA ARG A 213 -5.69 -12.80 18.41
C ARG A 213 -4.31 -12.46 17.85
N GLY A 214 -4.13 -11.31 17.19
CA GLY A 214 -2.88 -11.00 16.49
C GLY A 214 -2.61 -11.98 15.35
N HIS A 215 -3.66 -12.50 14.71
CA HIS A 215 -3.52 -13.45 13.60
C HIS A 215 -3.89 -12.74 12.30
N CYS A 216 -2.94 -12.63 11.39
CA CYS A 216 -3.13 -12.04 10.07
C CYS A 216 -3.36 -13.19 9.07
N LEU A 217 -4.30 -13.01 8.13
CA LEU A 217 -4.70 -14.07 7.19
C LEU A 217 -3.58 -14.44 6.21
N MET A 218 -2.69 -13.49 5.97
CA MET A 218 -1.51 -13.61 5.13
C MET A 218 -0.34 -13.06 5.95
N ASP A 219 0.86 -13.62 5.76
CA ASP A 219 2.11 -13.03 6.24
C ASP A 219 2.39 -11.75 5.46
N LEU A 220 1.67 -10.68 5.80
CA LEU A 220 1.92 -9.37 5.24
C LEU A 220 3.23 -8.86 5.85
N PRO A 221 4.27 -8.57 5.05
CA PRO A 221 5.39 -7.79 5.56
C PRO A 221 4.84 -6.49 6.14
N GLY A 222 5.36 -6.12 7.31
CA GLY A 222 5.01 -4.85 7.96
C GLY A 222 5.19 -3.68 6.97
N LEU A 223 4.22 -2.78 7.00
CA LEU A 223 4.17 -1.60 6.13
C LEU A 223 4.67 -0.37 6.88
N GLU A 224 5.46 0.47 6.23
CA GLU A 224 6.00 1.70 6.82
C GLU A 224 4.90 2.56 7.48
N GLY A 225 5.21 3.16 8.64
CA GLY A 225 4.38 4.24 9.18
C GLY A 225 4.48 4.40 10.69
N CYS A 226 3.45 5.03 11.26
CA CYS A 226 3.34 5.25 12.69
C CYS A 226 2.59 4.09 13.34
N TYR A 227 3.18 3.50 14.38
CA TYR A 227 2.57 2.41 15.14
C TYR A 227 2.62 2.70 16.63
N PRO A 228 1.57 2.37 17.39
CA PRO A 228 1.55 2.48 18.83
C PRO A 228 2.29 1.31 19.48
N LYS A 229 3.12 1.60 20.48
CA LYS A 229 3.75 0.62 21.37
C LYS A 229 2.95 0.52 22.66
N CYS A 230 1.92 -0.32 22.63
CA CYS A 230 1.06 -0.52 23.78
C CYS A 230 1.78 -1.19 24.96
N PRO A 231 1.61 -0.69 26.19
CA PRO A 231 2.24 -1.30 27.37
C PRO A 231 1.58 -2.65 27.71
N PRO A 232 2.27 -3.55 28.45
CA PRO A 232 1.71 -4.86 28.82
C PRO A 232 0.40 -4.79 29.62
N SER A 233 0.16 -3.69 30.35
CA SER A 233 -1.09 -3.44 31.09
C SER A 233 -2.28 -3.11 30.18
N LYS A 234 -2.02 -2.65 28.95
CA LYS A 234 -3.02 -2.28 27.94
C LYS A 234 -2.62 -2.82 26.56
N PRO A 235 -2.53 -4.15 26.36
CA PRO A 235 -1.82 -4.74 25.22
C PRO A 235 -2.57 -4.66 23.88
N PHE A 236 -3.81 -4.15 23.84
CA PHE A 236 -4.60 -4.05 22.62
C PHE A 236 -4.67 -2.61 22.17
N PHE A 237 -4.40 -2.37 20.89
CA PHE A 237 -4.67 -1.06 20.30
C PHE A 237 -6.12 -0.98 19.79
N ASN A 238 -6.90 -0.02 20.30
CA ASN A 238 -8.22 0.27 19.77
C ASN A 238 -8.07 1.24 18.58
N GLU A 239 -8.25 0.73 17.36
CA GLU A 239 -8.08 1.48 16.10
C GLU A 239 -9.09 2.62 15.95
N ASP A 240 -10.27 2.49 16.53
CA ASP A 240 -11.36 3.48 16.40
C ASP A 240 -11.20 4.62 17.42
N GLN A 241 -10.66 4.31 18.60
CA GLN A 241 -10.39 5.29 19.66
C GLN A 241 -8.95 5.83 19.66
N MET A 242 -8.07 5.26 18.82
CA MET A 242 -6.65 5.62 18.71
C MET A 242 -5.88 5.55 20.04
N LYS A 243 -6.18 4.54 20.89
CA LYS A 243 -5.55 4.37 22.21
C LYS A 243 -5.32 2.90 22.57
N CYS A 244 -4.33 2.65 23.42
CA CYS A 244 -4.12 1.33 24.01
C CYS A 244 -5.13 1.05 25.13
N VAL A 245 -5.70 -0.17 25.15
CA VAL A 245 -6.71 -0.62 26.11
C VAL A 245 -6.36 -2.00 26.70
N ALA A 246 -6.80 -2.24 27.94
CA ALA A 246 -6.59 -3.51 28.63
C ALA A 246 -7.46 -4.65 28.06
N GLN A 247 -8.70 -4.31 27.67
CA GLN A 247 -9.67 -5.22 27.08
C GLN A 247 -10.44 -4.50 25.97
N CYS A 248 -10.90 -5.26 24.99
CA CYS A 248 -11.72 -4.74 23.88
C CYS A 248 -13.19 -4.94 24.22
N GLU A 249 -13.78 -3.93 24.87
CA GLU A 249 -15.13 -3.99 25.42
C GLU A 249 -16.21 -3.48 24.46
N GLY A 250 -15.81 -2.79 23.38
CA GLY A 250 -16.74 -2.33 22.34
C GLY A 250 -17.15 -3.42 21.37
N CYS A 251 -18.18 -3.15 20.58
CA CYS A 251 -18.66 -4.04 19.52
C CYS A 251 -18.64 -3.36 18.15
N TYR A 252 -18.77 -4.18 17.11
CA TYR A 252 -18.83 -3.73 15.72
C TYR A 252 -20.14 -4.20 15.10
N ASP A 253 -20.81 -3.34 14.33
CA ASP A 253 -21.98 -3.75 13.53
C ASP A 253 -21.57 -4.50 12.25
N GLU A 254 -22.55 -4.90 11.44
CA GLU A 254 -22.32 -5.60 10.17
C GLU A 254 -21.60 -4.72 9.12
N ASP A 255 -21.73 -3.40 9.23
CA ASP A 255 -21.04 -2.43 8.39
C ASP A 255 -19.61 -2.10 8.90
N GLY A 256 -19.24 -2.62 10.07
CA GLY A 256 -17.94 -2.45 10.69
C GLY A 256 -17.77 -1.18 11.53
N ASN A 257 -18.86 -0.47 11.86
CA ASN A 257 -18.87 0.69 12.73
C ASN A 257 -18.64 0.27 14.19
N TYR A 258 -17.78 0.99 14.90
CA TYR A 258 -17.45 0.74 16.30
C TYR A 258 -18.47 1.39 17.25
N TYR A 259 -18.84 0.66 18.30
CA TYR A 259 -19.68 1.14 19.38
C TYR A 259 -19.03 0.85 20.73
N ASP A 260 -18.92 1.88 21.56
CA ASP A 260 -18.45 1.74 22.94
C ASP A 260 -19.42 0.92 23.78
N ALA A 261 -18.88 0.21 24.77
CA ALA A 261 -19.66 -0.57 25.73
C ALA A 261 -20.77 0.29 26.37
N GLY A 262 -22.00 -0.22 26.36
CA GLY A 262 -23.18 0.48 26.89
C GLY A 262 -23.85 1.45 25.90
N THR A 263 -23.29 1.66 24.71
CA THR A 263 -23.92 2.45 23.64
C THR A 263 -25.06 1.67 22.99
N ARG A 264 -26.19 2.34 22.69
CA ARG A 264 -27.28 1.74 21.93
C ARG A 264 -26.90 1.66 20.45
N VAL A 265 -26.75 0.44 19.94
CA VAL A 265 -26.56 0.19 18.51
C VAL A 265 -27.91 0.30 17.81
N PRO A 266 -28.06 1.15 16.76
CA PRO A 266 -29.26 1.17 15.94
C PRO A 266 -29.46 -0.19 15.28
N THR A 267 -30.54 -0.91 15.60
CA THR A 267 -30.84 -2.19 14.93
C THR A 267 -31.61 -1.94 13.64
N ALA A 268 -31.16 -2.56 12.54
CA ALA A 268 -31.89 -2.54 11.27
C ALA A 268 -33.18 -3.40 11.32
N GLU A 269 -33.24 -4.37 12.25
CA GLU A 269 -34.40 -5.24 12.46
C GLU A 269 -34.96 -5.08 13.89
N ASN A 270 -36.29 -5.06 14.00
CA ASN A 270 -36.98 -5.18 15.28
C ASN A 270 -36.86 -6.63 15.78
N CYS A 271 -36.49 -6.82 17.04
CA CYS A 271 -36.46 -8.14 17.68
C CYS A 271 -37.81 -8.85 17.49
N ARG A 272 -37.85 -9.95 16.73
CA ARG A 272 -39.02 -10.84 16.69
C ARG A 272 -38.90 -11.84 17.83
N SER A 273 -39.77 -11.68 18.83
CA SER A 273 -40.02 -12.73 19.83
C SER A 273 -40.75 -13.89 19.14
N TRP A 274 -40.14 -15.06 19.11
CA TRP A 274 -40.83 -16.32 18.85
C TRP A 274 -41.30 -16.92 20.19
#